data_AF-A0A2X2DZF7-F1
#
_entry.id   AF-A0A2X2DZF7-F1
#
_cell.length_a   1.000
_cell.length_b   1.000
_cell.length_c   1.000
_cell.angle_alpha   90.00
_cell.angle_beta   90.00
_cell.angle_gamma   90.00
#
_symmetry.space_group_name_H-M   'P 1'
#
loop_
_entity.id
_entity.type
_entity.pdbx_description
1 polymer ?
#
loop_
_entity_poly.entity_id
_entity_poly.type
_entity_poly.pdbx_seq_one_letter_code
_entity_poly.pdbx_strand_id
1 'polypeptide(L)'
;MTVTPYDAGGAYAVGANWLGGANIISGIIIGLVVAEMFTFIVRRNWVIRLPDSVPASVSRSFSALIPGFIILSIMGIISWGLAHYGTHFHQIILDSISTPLASLGSVVGWAYVIFTSLLWFFGIHGSLALAALDSGIMTPWALENVSIYTEYGSVEAALAAGKTFHLWAKPMLDSFIFLGGTGATLGLILAIFIASRRADHRQVAKLALPAGLFQINEPIIFGLPVIMNPVMFIPFILIQPILAAITVTAYYLGIIPPVTNIAPWTMPTGLGAFFNTNGSIAALLLALFNLAVATLIYLPFVIISNKAQTEIDKEESEEDIANALKF
;
A
#
# COMPACT_ATOMS: atom_id res chain seq x y z
N MET A 1 21.31 2.82 -2.19
CA MET A 1 22.37 3.47 -2.98
C MET A 1 21.72 4.65 -3.67
N THR A 2 21.90 5.86 -3.16
CA THR A 2 21.48 7.10 -3.83
C THR A 2 22.43 7.27 -5.01
N VAL A 3 21.96 6.97 -6.23
CA VAL A 3 22.75 7.23 -7.43
C VAL A 3 22.62 8.72 -7.71
N THR A 4 23.63 9.50 -7.34
CA THR A 4 23.69 10.92 -7.69
C THR A 4 23.74 11.03 -9.21
N PRO A 5 22.84 11.80 -9.86
CA PRO A 5 22.94 12.04 -11.30
C PRO A 5 24.28 12.72 -11.58
N TYR A 6 25.16 12.04 -12.32
CA TYR A 6 26.44 12.59 -12.77
C TYR A 6 26.22 13.20 -14.16
N ASP A 7 26.54 14.49 -14.31
CA ASP A 7 26.54 15.20 -15.59
C ASP A 7 27.98 15.29 -16.11
N ALA A 8 28.19 14.80 -17.33
CA ALA A 8 29.45 14.97 -18.06
C ALA A 8 29.15 15.64 -19.41
N GLY A 9 29.31 16.97 -19.46
CA GLY A 9 29.22 17.74 -20.70
C GLY A 9 27.80 17.94 -21.25
N GLY A 10 26.78 17.99 -20.39
CA GLY A 10 25.38 18.16 -20.79
C GLY A 10 24.65 16.84 -21.08
N ALA A 11 25.32 15.70 -20.88
CA ALA A 11 24.73 14.38 -20.92
C ALA A 11 24.66 13.82 -19.50
N TYR A 12 23.44 13.61 -19.00
CA TYR A 12 23.24 12.84 -17.77
C TYR A 12 23.64 11.38 -18.02
N ALA A 13 24.63 10.88 -17.26
CA ALA A 13 25.02 9.45 -17.33
C ALA A 13 23.86 8.52 -16.92
N VAL A 14 22.97 9.01 -16.05
CA VAL A 14 21.63 8.47 -15.77
C VAL A 14 20.69 9.65 -15.66
N GLY A 15 19.82 9.87 -16.65
CA GLY A 15 18.77 10.88 -16.57
C GLY A 15 17.87 10.65 -15.35
N ALA A 16 17.51 11.71 -14.61
CA ALA A 16 16.67 11.62 -13.41
C ALA A 16 15.34 10.88 -13.66
N ASN A 17 14.84 10.95 -14.90
CA ASN A 17 13.63 10.27 -15.35
C ASN A 17 13.70 8.74 -15.18
N TRP A 18 14.89 8.14 -15.24
CA TRP A 18 15.09 6.68 -15.14
C TRP A 18 14.99 6.15 -13.71
N LEU A 19 15.16 7.02 -12.71
CA LEU A 19 15.08 6.67 -11.30
C LEU A 19 13.71 7.00 -10.68
N GLY A 20 12.79 7.55 -11.49
CA GLY A 20 11.43 7.89 -11.07
C GLY A 20 10.45 6.71 -11.05
N GLY A 21 9.22 6.97 -10.58
CA GLY A 21 8.19 5.96 -10.38
C GLY A 21 7.86 5.10 -11.62
N ALA A 22 7.93 5.70 -12.81
CA ALA A 22 7.65 5.02 -14.09
C ALA A 22 8.50 3.76 -14.33
N ASN A 23 9.67 3.65 -13.67
CA ASN A 23 10.64 2.58 -13.90
C ASN A 23 10.69 1.55 -12.76
N ILE A 24 9.79 1.61 -11.77
CA ILE A 24 9.82 0.67 -10.63
C ILE A 24 9.58 -0.78 -11.08
N ILE A 25 8.60 -1.04 -11.96
CA ILE A 25 8.34 -2.40 -12.48
C ILE A 25 9.59 -2.98 -13.16
N SER A 26 10.22 -2.20 -14.04
CA SER A 26 11.47 -2.61 -14.68
C SER A 26 12.60 -2.84 -13.67
N GLY A 27 12.69 -2.02 -12.61
CA GLY A 27 13.67 -2.20 -11.54
C GLY A 27 13.46 -3.49 -10.74
N ILE A 28 12.20 -3.87 -10.47
CA ILE A 28 11.86 -5.13 -9.81
C ILE A 28 12.32 -6.32 -10.67
N ILE A 29 12.01 -6.31 -11.97
CA ILE A 29 12.38 -7.40 -12.88
C ILE A 29 13.91 -7.52 -12.98
N ILE A 30 14.62 -6.41 -13.24
CA ILE A 30 16.08 -6.40 -13.31
C ILE A 30 16.69 -6.88 -11.99
N GLY A 31 16.18 -6.40 -10.84
CA GLY A 31 16.67 -6.78 -9.52
C GLY A 31 16.56 -8.29 -9.27
N LEU A 32 15.41 -8.89 -9.59
CA LEU A 32 15.19 -10.33 -9.47
C LEU A 32 16.10 -11.14 -10.40
N VAL A 33 16.17 -10.75 -11.69
CA VAL A 33 17.01 -11.43 -12.69
C VAL A 33 18.49 -11.37 -12.31
N VAL A 34 18.98 -10.19 -11.91
CA VAL A 34 20.38 -9.99 -11.48
C VAL A 34 20.69 -10.82 -10.23
N ALA A 35 19.80 -10.85 -9.24
CA ALA A 35 20.00 -11.63 -8.03
C ALA A 35 20.05 -13.13 -8.31
N GLU A 36 19.16 -13.64 -9.17
CA GLU A 36 19.14 -15.05 -9.56
C GLU A 36 20.39 -15.42 -10.38
N MET A 37 20.79 -14.58 -11.35
CA MET A 37 22.03 -14.78 -12.11
C MET A 37 23.25 -14.80 -11.20
N PHE A 38 23.35 -13.87 -10.25
CA PHE A 38 24.45 -13.82 -9.29
C PHE A 38 24.50 -15.10 -8.46
N THR A 39 23.36 -15.51 -7.91
CA THR A 39 23.25 -16.73 -7.11
C THR A 39 23.59 -17.97 -7.91
N PHE A 40 23.13 -18.06 -9.16
CA PHE A 40 23.45 -19.14 -10.08
C PHE A 40 24.96 -19.27 -10.32
N ILE A 41 25.63 -18.15 -10.66
CA ILE A 41 27.09 -18.13 -10.92
C ILE A 41 27.87 -18.55 -9.67
N VAL A 42 27.49 -18.03 -8.51
CA VAL A 42 28.12 -18.39 -7.22
C VAL A 42 27.91 -19.86 -6.89
N ARG A 43 26.70 -20.41 -7.07
CA ARG A 43 26.42 -21.85 -6.85
C ARG A 43 27.21 -22.76 -7.79
N ARG A 44 27.56 -22.28 -8.98
CA ARG A 44 28.45 -23.00 -9.91
C ARG A 44 29.94 -22.84 -9.59
N ASN A 45 30.28 -22.17 -8.50
CA ASN A 45 31.66 -21.90 -8.09
C ASN A 45 32.47 -21.10 -9.11
N TRP A 46 31.82 -20.31 -9.95
CA TRP A 46 32.48 -19.38 -10.88
C TRP A 46 32.87 -18.10 -10.15
N VAL A 47 33.72 -18.24 -9.14
CA VAL A 47 34.13 -17.17 -8.22
C VAL A 47 35.63 -17.27 -7.97
N ILE A 48 36.25 -16.13 -7.67
CA ILE A 48 37.65 -16.10 -7.24
C ILE A 48 37.69 -16.46 -5.75
N ARG A 49 38.31 -17.59 -5.43
CA ARG A 49 38.51 -18.03 -4.05
C ARG A 49 39.89 -17.57 -3.57
N LEU A 50 39.91 -16.90 -2.43
CA LEU A 50 41.15 -16.53 -1.74
C LEU A 50 41.40 -17.47 -0.56
N PRO A 51 42.67 -17.64 -0.13
CA PRO A 51 42.99 -18.43 1.05
C PRO A 51 42.35 -17.90 2.34
N ASP A 52 42.17 -18.77 3.33
CA ASP A 52 41.55 -18.43 4.62
C ASP A 52 42.34 -17.38 5.43
N SER A 53 43.61 -17.17 5.09
CA SER A 53 44.44 -16.11 5.67
C SER A 53 44.02 -14.70 5.26
N VAL A 54 43.16 -14.55 4.23
CA VAL A 54 42.70 -13.25 3.73
C VAL A 54 41.42 -12.80 4.47
N PRO A 55 41.35 -11.54 4.93
CA PRO A 55 40.15 -11.02 5.60
C PRO A 55 38.86 -11.22 4.79
N ALA A 56 37.78 -11.57 5.50
CA ALA A 56 36.49 -11.90 4.89
C ALA A 56 35.90 -10.78 4.00
N SER A 57 36.12 -9.51 4.34
CA SER A 57 35.69 -8.38 3.52
C SER A 57 36.34 -8.39 2.13
N VAL A 58 37.63 -8.69 2.05
CA VAL A 58 38.40 -8.78 0.78
C VAL A 58 37.97 -10.02 0.00
N SER A 59 37.87 -11.17 0.67
CA SER A 59 37.42 -12.42 0.03
C SER A 59 36.03 -12.28 -0.61
N ARG A 60 35.09 -11.60 0.05
CA ARG A 60 33.75 -11.32 -0.52
C ARG A 60 33.80 -10.45 -1.77
N SER A 61 34.61 -9.38 -1.78
CA SER A 61 34.74 -8.51 -2.95
C SER A 61 35.31 -9.25 -4.17
N PHE A 62 36.35 -10.08 -3.98
CA PHE A 62 36.92 -10.87 -5.07
C PHE A 62 35.99 -12.00 -5.54
N SER A 63 35.27 -12.64 -4.62
CA SER A 63 34.28 -13.66 -4.95
C SER A 63 33.16 -13.10 -5.84
N ALA A 64 32.79 -11.83 -5.67
CA ALA A 64 31.77 -11.15 -6.46
C ALA A 64 32.27 -10.64 -7.83
N LEU A 65 33.58 -10.63 -8.09
CA LEU A 65 34.16 -10.00 -9.28
C LEU A 65 33.74 -10.70 -10.59
N ILE A 66 33.90 -12.02 -10.66
CA ILE A 66 33.50 -12.81 -11.84
C ILE A 66 31.98 -12.75 -12.05
N PRO A 67 31.13 -13.00 -11.03
CA PRO A 67 29.69 -12.81 -11.17
C PRO A 67 29.30 -11.42 -11.66
N GLY A 68 29.87 -10.36 -11.07
CA GLY A 68 29.61 -8.98 -11.47
C GLY A 68 29.98 -8.70 -12.92
N PHE A 69 31.18 -9.12 -13.35
CA PHE A 69 31.63 -8.95 -14.73
C PHE A 69 30.73 -9.65 -15.74
N ILE A 70 30.35 -10.91 -15.47
CA ILE A 70 29.46 -11.69 -16.37
C ILE A 70 28.10 -11.02 -16.48
N ILE A 71 27.49 -10.65 -15.35
CA ILE A 71 26.17 -10.01 -15.33
C ILE A 71 26.21 -8.67 -16.04
N LEU A 72 27.19 -7.82 -15.74
CA LEU A 72 27.34 -6.52 -16.40
C LEU A 72 27.56 -6.67 -17.91
N SER A 73 28.34 -7.67 -18.33
CA SER A 73 28.56 -7.94 -19.75
C SER A 73 27.27 -8.38 -20.45
N ILE A 74 26.51 -9.30 -19.85
CA ILE A 74 25.23 -9.76 -20.40
C ILE A 74 24.22 -8.61 -20.46
N MET A 75 24.04 -7.87 -19.38
CA MET A 75 23.11 -6.73 -19.33
C MET A 75 23.54 -5.61 -20.29
N GLY A 76 24.85 -5.38 -20.42
CA GLY A 76 25.42 -4.43 -21.38
C GLY A 76 25.16 -4.83 -22.83
N ILE A 77 25.33 -6.11 -23.16
CA ILE A 77 25.02 -6.64 -24.52
C ILE A 77 23.53 -6.52 -24.82
N ILE A 78 22.65 -6.86 -23.86
CA ILE A 78 21.20 -6.70 -24.02
C ILE A 78 20.84 -5.23 -24.25
N SER A 79 21.36 -4.33 -23.40
CA SER A 79 21.11 -2.89 -23.51
C SER A 79 21.59 -2.33 -24.85
N TRP A 80 22.81 -2.69 -25.27
CA TRP A 80 23.35 -2.31 -26.58
C TRP A 80 22.50 -2.83 -27.74
N GLY A 81 22.05 -4.09 -27.66
CA GLY A 81 21.18 -4.69 -28.66
C GLY A 81 19.84 -3.96 -28.79
N LEU A 82 19.20 -3.64 -27.66
CA LEU A 82 17.95 -2.87 -27.64
C LEU A 82 18.13 -1.46 -28.21
N ALA A 83 19.25 -0.80 -27.87
CA ALA A 83 19.56 0.53 -28.37
C ALA A 83 19.69 0.56 -29.90
N HIS A 84 20.18 -0.52 -30.52
CA HIS A 84 20.24 -0.64 -31.98
C HIS A 84 18.85 -0.63 -32.65
N TYR A 85 17.83 -1.11 -31.93
CA TYR A 85 16.43 -1.04 -32.36
C TYR A 85 15.72 0.24 -31.90
N GLY A 86 16.46 1.23 -31.40
CA GLY A 86 15.91 2.51 -30.94
C GLY A 86 15.08 2.41 -29.65
N THR A 87 15.27 1.36 -28.86
CA THR A 87 14.53 1.14 -27.61
C THR A 87 15.48 0.77 -26.46
N HIS A 88 14.93 0.61 -25.27
CA HIS A 88 15.64 0.10 -24.10
C HIS A 88 14.66 -0.66 -23.20
N PHE A 89 15.18 -1.44 -22.26
CA PHE A 89 14.35 -2.33 -21.45
C PHE A 89 13.23 -1.58 -20.70
N HIS A 90 13.54 -0.42 -20.13
CA HIS A 90 12.54 0.43 -19.47
C HIS A 90 11.39 0.82 -20.40
N GLN A 91 11.67 1.17 -21.66
CA GLN A 91 10.64 1.54 -22.64
C GLN A 91 9.76 0.34 -22.99
N ILE A 92 10.37 -0.84 -23.16
CA ILE A 92 9.62 -2.08 -23.43
C ILE A 92 8.65 -2.37 -22.28
N ILE A 93 9.10 -2.28 -21.04
CA ILE A 93 8.23 -2.49 -19.86
C ILE A 93 7.15 -1.41 -19.79
N LEU A 94 7.50 -0.15 -20.07
CA LEU A 94 6.55 0.96 -20.09
C LEU A 94 5.43 0.70 -21.10
N ASP A 95 5.76 0.31 -22.32
CA ASP A 95 4.79 0.13 -23.40
C ASP A 95 3.98 -1.16 -23.27
N SER A 96 4.60 -2.25 -22.78
CA SER A 96 3.95 -3.57 -22.72
C SER A 96 3.21 -3.86 -21.42
N ILE A 97 3.61 -3.24 -20.31
CA ILE A 97 3.06 -3.55 -18.98
C ILE A 97 2.55 -2.28 -18.31
N SER A 98 3.40 -1.27 -18.08
CA SER A 98 3.03 -0.13 -17.25
C SER A 98 1.88 0.69 -17.85
N THR A 99 1.94 1.00 -19.16
CA THR A 99 0.93 1.81 -19.85
C THR A 99 -0.44 1.09 -19.95
N PRO A 100 -0.52 -0.19 -20.37
CA PRO A 100 -1.77 -0.94 -20.30
C PRO A 100 -2.34 -1.02 -18.89
N LEU A 101 -1.51 -1.27 -17.87
CA LEU A 101 -1.98 -1.30 -16.47
C LEU A 101 -2.44 0.07 -15.97
N ALA A 102 -1.75 1.16 -16.36
CA ALA A 102 -2.17 2.53 -16.07
C ALA A 102 -3.57 2.83 -16.63
N SER A 103 -3.88 2.33 -17.83
CA SER A 103 -5.21 2.47 -18.42
C SER A 103 -6.32 1.73 -17.64
N LEU A 104 -5.95 0.75 -16.82
CA LEU A 104 -6.85 -0.02 -15.96
C LEU A 104 -6.95 0.56 -14.53
N GLY A 105 -6.58 1.82 -14.33
CA GLY A 105 -6.47 2.46 -13.01
C GLY A 105 -7.67 2.23 -12.08
N SER A 106 -8.89 2.37 -12.62
CA SER A 106 -10.13 2.11 -11.87
C SER A 106 -10.27 0.65 -11.44
N VAL A 107 -9.99 -0.30 -12.34
CA VAL A 107 -10.09 -1.74 -12.06
C VAL A 107 -9.09 -2.13 -10.97
N VAL A 108 -7.84 -1.67 -11.08
CA VAL A 108 -6.79 -1.92 -10.08
C VAL A 108 -7.20 -1.34 -8.73
N GLY A 109 -7.67 -0.09 -8.71
CA GLY A 109 -8.08 0.59 -7.49
C GLY A 109 -9.23 -0.11 -6.77
N TRP A 110 -10.31 -0.44 -7.48
CA TRP A 110 -11.44 -1.18 -6.92
C TRP A 110 -11.06 -2.58 -6.48
N ALA A 111 -10.26 -3.31 -7.26
CA ALA A 111 -9.75 -4.61 -6.88
C ALA A 111 -8.94 -4.51 -5.58
N TYR A 112 -8.03 -3.54 -5.47
CA TYR A 112 -7.22 -3.35 -4.27
C TYR A 112 -8.10 -3.07 -3.04
N VAL A 113 -9.09 -2.16 -3.16
CA VAL A 113 -10.02 -1.82 -2.07
C VAL A 113 -10.83 -3.03 -1.60
N ILE A 114 -11.33 -3.86 -2.51
CA ILE A 114 -12.19 -5.02 -2.19
C ILE A 114 -11.36 -6.19 -1.65
N PHE A 115 -10.28 -6.57 -2.35
CA PHE A 115 -9.49 -7.74 -1.98
C PHE A 115 -8.67 -7.52 -0.72
N THR A 116 -8.28 -6.29 -0.39
CA THR A 116 -7.55 -6.01 0.85
C THR A 116 -8.38 -6.35 2.09
N SER A 117 -9.65 -5.93 2.17
CA SER A 117 -10.53 -6.31 3.29
C SER A 117 -10.94 -7.77 3.24
N LEU A 118 -11.17 -8.33 2.04
CA LEU A 118 -11.52 -9.73 1.91
C LEU A 118 -10.41 -10.67 2.43
N LEU A 119 -9.15 -10.38 2.08
CA LEU A 119 -8.01 -11.17 2.56
C LEU A 119 -7.87 -11.06 4.07
N TRP A 120 -8.01 -9.85 4.62
CA TRP A 120 -7.97 -9.62 6.07
C TRP A 120 -9.07 -10.35 6.82
N PHE A 121 -10.27 -10.48 6.22
CA PHE A 121 -11.35 -11.28 6.80
C PHE A 121 -10.96 -12.75 7.01
N PHE A 122 -10.12 -13.31 6.12
CA PHE A 122 -9.55 -14.65 6.24
C PHE A 122 -8.22 -14.70 7.02
N GLY A 123 -7.82 -13.59 7.66
CA GLY A 123 -6.57 -13.52 8.44
C GLY A 123 -5.30 -13.35 7.60
N ILE A 124 -5.43 -13.10 6.30
CA ILE A 124 -4.30 -12.79 5.42
C ILE A 124 -4.12 -11.28 5.39
N HIS A 125 -2.93 -10.78 5.70
CA HIS A 125 -2.66 -9.35 5.67
C HIS A 125 -2.80 -8.78 4.24
N GLY A 126 -3.92 -8.14 3.92
CA GLY A 126 -4.30 -7.74 2.56
C GLY A 126 -3.26 -6.85 1.86
N SER A 127 -2.78 -5.80 2.54
CA SER A 127 -1.79 -4.88 1.94
C SER A 127 -0.45 -5.55 1.62
N LEU A 128 -0.04 -6.54 2.42
CA LEU A 128 1.17 -7.31 2.19
C LEU A 128 0.96 -8.32 1.05
N ALA A 129 -0.17 -9.01 1.03
CA ALA A 129 -0.53 -9.94 -0.03
C ALA A 129 -0.64 -9.24 -1.40
N LEU A 130 -1.09 -7.98 -1.42
CA LEU A 130 -1.21 -7.16 -2.62
C LEU A 130 -0.05 -6.18 -2.79
N ALA A 131 1.10 -6.40 -2.13
CA ALA A 131 2.25 -5.51 -2.17
C ALA A 131 2.80 -5.29 -3.58
N ALA A 132 2.64 -6.27 -4.49
CA ALA A 132 3.02 -6.13 -5.89
C ALA A 132 2.18 -5.07 -6.63
N LEU A 133 0.88 -4.95 -6.32
CA LEU A 133 0.02 -3.90 -6.89
C LEU A 133 0.37 -2.52 -6.30
N ASP A 134 0.61 -2.49 -4.99
CA ASP A 134 0.99 -1.26 -4.30
C ASP A 134 2.32 -0.70 -4.83
N SER A 135 3.40 -1.47 -4.68
CA SER A 135 4.75 -1.05 -5.07
C SER A 135 4.95 -0.98 -6.58
N GLY A 136 4.29 -1.85 -7.36
CA GLY A 136 4.45 -1.94 -8.80
C GLY A 136 3.56 -1.00 -9.60
N ILE A 137 2.44 -0.52 -9.05
CA ILE A 137 1.45 0.27 -9.81
C ILE A 137 1.07 1.54 -9.06
N MET A 138 0.52 1.40 -7.85
CA MET A 138 -0.11 2.52 -7.15
C MET A 138 0.90 3.54 -6.59
N THR A 139 2.08 3.08 -6.17
CA THR A 139 3.21 3.92 -5.76
C THR A 139 3.81 4.67 -6.96
N PRO A 140 4.10 4.03 -8.10
CA PRO A 140 4.44 4.73 -9.35
C PRO A 140 3.46 5.85 -9.73
N TRP A 141 2.15 5.61 -9.67
CA TRP A 141 1.15 6.64 -9.93
C TRP A 141 1.22 7.82 -8.96
N ALA A 142 1.49 7.56 -7.68
CA ALA A 142 1.70 8.62 -6.70
C ALA A 142 2.93 9.48 -7.06
N LEU A 143 4.03 8.84 -7.46
CA LEU A 143 5.25 9.53 -7.89
C LEU A 143 5.04 10.32 -9.19
N GLU A 144 4.25 9.79 -10.12
CA GLU A 144 3.87 10.50 -11.34
C GLU A 144 3.07 11.77 -11.00
N ASN A 145 2.08 11.68 -10.11
CA ASN A 145 1.34 12.86 -9.66
C ASN A 145 2.25 13.92 -9.02
N VAL A 146 3.18 13.50 -8.15
CA VAL A 146 4.18 14.39 -7.53
C VAL A 146 5.03 15.06 -8.60
N SER A 147 5.48 14.30 -9.61
CA SER A 147 6.30 14.82 -10.70
C SER A 147 5.54 15.85 -11.56
N ILE A 148 4.28 15.58 -11.89
CA ILE A 148 3.41 16.51 -12.62
C ILE A 148 3.21 17.78 -11.81
N TYR A 149 2.91 17.66 -10.52
CA TYR A 149 2.75 18.83 -9.66
C TYR A 149 4.04 19.66 -9.56
N THR A 150 5.19 19.00 -9.45
CA THR A 150 6.50 19.67 -9.35
C THR A 150 6.89 20.39 -10.65
N GLU A 151 6.59 19.78 -11.80
CA GLU A 151 6.88 20.36 -13.12
C GLU A 151 6.04 21.61 -13.40
N TYR A 152 4.74 21.56 -13.08
CA TYR A 152 3.79 22.63 -13.41
C TYR A 152 3.55 23.63 -12.27
N GLY A 153 3.99 23.33 -11.05
CA GLY A 153 3.87 24.19 -9.87
C GLY A 153 2.48 24.24 -9.23
N SER A 154 1.42 23.91 -9.97
CA SER A 154 0.06 23.79 -9.43
C SER A 154 -0.79 22.76 -10.16
N VAL A 155 -1.86 22.29 -9.52
CA VAL A 155 -2.83 21.36 -10.13
C VAL A 155 -3.53 22.05 -11.31
N GLU A 156 -3.93 23.31 -11.16
CA GLU A 156 -4.62 24.09 -12.17
C GLU A 156 -3.76 24.28 -13.42
N ALA A 157 -2.48 24.60 -13.25
CA ALA A 157 -1.52 24.76 -14.34
C ALA A 157 -1.30 23.43 -15.08
N ALA A 158 -1.17 22.32 -14.36
CA ALA A 158 -1.04 20.98 -14.96
C ALA A 158 -2.29 20.60 -15.77
N LEU A 159 -3.48 20.81 -15.22
CA LEU A 159 -4.75 20.54 -15.90
C LEU A 159 -4.93 21.44 -17.15
N ALA A 160 -4.57 22.72 -17.07
CA ALA A 160 -4.59 23.64 -18.21
C ALA A 160 -3.61 23.22 -19.32
N ALA A 161 -2.52 22.55 -18.98
CA ALA A 161 -1.58 21.95 -19.92
C ALA A 161 -2.01 20.55 -20.43
N GLY A 162 -3.22 20.10 -20.11
CA GLY A 162 -3.78 18.82 -20.55
C GLY A 162 -3.20 17.60 -19.82
N LYS A 163 -2.54 17.80 -18.68
CA LYS A 163 -2.10 16.69 -17.81
C LYS A 163 -3.24 16.17 -16.95
N THR A 164 -3.12 14.93 -16.54
CA THR A 164 -4.10 14.25 -15.69
C THR A 164 -3.41 13.61 -14.50
N PHE A 165 -4.11 13.52 -13.38
CA PHE A 165 -3.60 12.91 -12.15
C PHE A 165 -4.28 11.58 -11.88
N HIS A 166 -3.52 10.63 -11.36
CA HIS A 166 -3.98 9.31 -10.97
C HIS A 166 -4.70 9.36 -9.62
N LEU A 167 -6.03 9.19 -9.64
CA LEU A 167 -6.84 9.09 -8.43
C LEU A 167 -6.45 7.88 -7.57
N TRP A 168 -6.27 6.71 -8.20
CA TRP A 168 -6.07 5.43 -7.51
C TRP A 168 -4.62 5.21 -7.04
N ALA A 169 -3.88 6.30 -6.81
CA ALA A 169 -2.57 6.28 -6.18
C ALA A 169 -2.68 5.87 -4.71
N LYS A 170 -1.67 5.15 -4.18
CA LYS A 170 -1.71 4.59 -2.82
C LYS A 170 -2.01 5.62 -1.72
N PRO A 171 -1.40 6.83 -1.72
CA PRO A 171 -1.70 7.85 -0.70
C PRO A 171 -3.15 8.33 -0.72
N MET A 172 -3.88 8.22 -1.85
CA MET A 172 -5.31 8.53 -1.90
C MET A 172 -6.13 7.51 -1.11
N LEU A 173 -5.80 6.21 -1.23
CA LEU A 173 -6.50 5.18 -0.48
C LEU A 173 -6.23 5.29 1.03
N ASP A 174 -4.98 5.53 1.41
CA ASP A 174 -4.60 5.70 2.82
C ASP A 174 -5.25 6.94 3.44
N SER A 175 -5.38 8.03 2.69
CA SER A 175 -5.92 9.28 3.19
C SER A 175 -7.44 9.28 3.40
N PHE A 176 -8.19 8.50 2.61
CA PHE A 176 -9.64 8.64 2.54
C PHE A 176 -10.43 7.33 2.75
N ILE A 177 -9.81 6.17 2.53
CA ILE A 177 -10.49 4.88 2.48
C ILE A 177 -10.05 3.98 3.64
N PHE A 178 -8.76 3.89 3.91
CA PHE A 178 -8.20 3.02 4.96
C PHE A 178 -8.10 3.72 6.32
N LEU A 179 -9.19 4.39 6.71
CA LEU A 179 -9.21 5.25 7.89
C LEU A 179 -9.10 4.45 9.19
N GLY A 180 -7.90 4.42 9.76
CA GLY A 180 -7.59 3.57 10.89
C GLY A 180 -7.11 2.17 10.53
N GLY A 181 -6.74 1.95 9.27
CA GLY A 181 -6.32 0.68 8.68
C GLY A 181 -7.36 0.07 7.73
N THR A 182 -7.12 -1.18 7.33
CA THR A 182 -8.07 -1.94 6.51
C THR A 182 -9.41 -2.10 7.22
N GLY A 183 -10.50 -1.87 6.48
CA GLY A 183 -11.88 -1.89 6.97
C GLY A 183 -12.31 -0.57 7.59
N ALA A 184 -11.50 0.49 7.49
CA ALA A 184 -11.73 1.77 8.17
C ALA A 184 -11.99 1.60 9.68
N THR A 185 -11.13 0.81 10.32
CA THR A 185 -11.29 0.30 11.69
C THR A 185 -11.23 1.36 12.78
N LEU A 186 -10.77 2.58 12.51
CA LEU A 186 -10.96 3.68 13.46
C LEU A 186 -12.46 4.00 13.60
N GLY A 187 -13.24 3.86 12.54
CA GLY A 187 -14.70 3.94 12.59
C GLY A 187 -15.32 2.87 13.48
N LEU A 188 -14.77 1.65 13.47
CA LEU A 188 -15.19 0.57 14.38
C LEU A 188 -14.89 0.92 15.85
N ILE A 189 -13.68 1.40 16.14
CA ILE A 189 -13.28 1.84 17.48
C ILE A 189 -14.24 2.92 18.01
N LEU A 190 -14.55 3.93 17.18
CA LEU A 190 -15.49 4.97 17.54
C LEU A 190 -16.92 4.43 17.75
N ALA A 191 -17.38 3.53 16.87
CA ALA A 191 -18.68 2.89 16.99
C ALA A 191 -18.81 2.07 18.28
N ILE A 192 -17.75 1.39 18.70
CA ILE A 192 -17.70 0.68 19.99
C ILE A 192 -17.84 1.66 21.15
N PHE A 193 -17.12 2.79 21.15
CA PHE A 193 -17.24 3.76 22.23
C PHE A 193 -18.65 4.36 22.34
N ILE A 194 -19.35 4.51 21.22
CA ILE A 194 -20.70 5.06 21.14
C ILE A 194 -21.76 4.02 21.55
N ALA A 195 -21.72 2.82 20.97
CA ALA A 195 -22.81 1.85 21.07
C ALA A 195 -22.56 0.70 22.05
N SER A 196 -21.31 0.27 22.25
CA SER A 196 -21.02 -0.87 23.12
C SER A 196 -21.08 -0.48 24.59
N ARG A 197 -21.79 -1.32 25.37
CA ARG A 197 -21.84 -1.25 26.83
C ARG A 197 -21.00 -2.34 27.50
N ARG A 198 -20.47 -3.31 26.74
CA ARG A 198 -19.67 -4.41 27.27
C ARG A 198 -18.25 -3.96 27.63
N ALA A 199 -17.74 -4.40 28.78
CA ALA A 199 -16.45 -3.95 29.31
C ALA A 199 -15.27 -4.45 28.46
N ASP A 200 -15.32 -5.70 28.01
CA ASP A 200 -14.35 -6.37 27.14
C ASP A 200 -14.16 -5.61 25.81
N HIS A 201 -15.24 -5.34 25.06
CA HIS A 201 -15.18 -4.62 23.79
C HIS A 201 -14.62 -3.20 23.96
N ARG A 202 -15.07 -2.49 25.01
CA ARG A 202 -14.60 -1.13 25.29
C ARG A 202 -13.13 -1.10 25.72
N GLN A 203 -12.67 -2.12 26.45
CA GLN A 203 -11.27 -2.24 26.85
C GLN A 203 -10.37 -2.48 25.64
N VAL A 204 -10.75 -3.39 24.74
CA VAL A 204 -10.03 -3.62 23.49
C VAL A 204 -9.98 -2.34 22.65
N ALA A 205 -11.12 -1.65 22.46
CA ALA A 205 -11.15 -0.38 21.73
C ALA A 205 -10.25 0.69 22.35
N LYS A 206 -10.18 0.77 23.69
CA LYS A 206 -9.30 1.71 24.40
C LYS A 206 -7.82 1.40 24.15
N LEU A 207 -7.44 0.12 24.16
CA LEU A 207 -6.07 -0.31 23.89
C LEU A 207 -5.69 -0.16 22.41
N ALA A 208 -6.64 -0.34 21.51
CA ALA A 208 -6.42 -0.23 20.08
C ALA A 208 -6.42 1.22 19.56
N LEU A 209 -7.08 2.16 20.25
CA LEU A 209 -7.23 3.55 19.80
C LEU A 209 -5.91 4.23 19.43
N PRO A 210 -4.81 4.16 20.23
CA PRO A 210 -3.54 4.77 19.84
C PRO A 210 -3.02 4.24 18.50
N ALA A 211 -3.06 2.92 18.29
CA ALA A 211 -2.65 2.31 17.03
C ALA A 211 -3.58 2.74 15.87
N GLY A 212 -4.90 2.71 16.10
CA GLY A 212 -5.91 3.08 15.11
C GLY A 212 -5.84 4.55 14.69
N LEU A 213 -5.42 5.45 15.58
CA LEU A 213 -5.16 6.85 15.22
C LEU A 213 -4.06 6.96 14.17
N PHE A 214 -3.02 6.12 14.27
CA PHE A 214 -1.92 6.04 13.30
C PHE A 214 -2.14 4.94 12.24
N GLN A 215 -3.39 4.61 11.95
CA GLN A 215 -3.82 3.68 10.89
C GLN A 215 -3.40 2.21 11.06
N ILE A 216 -2.95 1.82 12.26
CA ILE A 216 -2.57 0.45 12.60
C ILE A 216 -3.78 -0.24 13.23
N ASN A 217 -4.25 -1.35 12.64
CA ASN A 217 -5.54 -1.97 12.97
C ASN A 217 -5.45 -3.35 13.60
N GLU A 218 -4.27 -3.96 13.66
CA GLU A 218 -4.05 -5.29 14.24
C GLU A 218 -4.61 -5.39 15.66
N PRO A 219 -4.42 -4.40 16.56
CA PRO A 219 -4.96 -4.50 17.91
C PRO A 219 -6.49 -4.62 17.98
N ILE A 220 -7.23 -4.01 17.04
CA ILE A 220 -8.70 -4.11 17.03
C ILE A 220 -9.19 -5.34 16.24
N ILE A 221 -8.50 -5.71 15.16
CA ILE A 221 -8.87 -6.86 14.33
C ILE A 221 -8.60 -8.19 15.05
N PHE A 222 -7.53 -8.28 15.82
CA PHE A 222 -7.22 -9.48 16.62
C PHE A 222 -7.80 -9.41 18.02
N GLY A 223 -7.97 -8.20 18.58
CA GLY A 223 -8.54 -8.03 19.91
C GLY A 223 -10.05 -8.24 19.96
N LEU A 224 -10.75 -8.09 18.83
CA LEU A 224 -12.14 -8.51 18.65
C LEU A 224 -12.20 -9.62 17.61
N PRO A 225 -13.22 -10.49 17.63
CA PRO A 225 -13.43 -11.45 16.57
C PRO A 225 -13.92 -10.70 15.32
N VAL A 226 -13.05 -9.99 14.60
CA VAL A 226 -13.37 -9.41 13.29
C VAL A 226 -13.04 -10.43 12.19
N ILE A 227 -11.90 -11.10 12.33
CA ILE A 227 -11.48 -12.19 11.45
C ILE A 227 -12.48 -13.34 11.54
N MET A 228 -12.92 -13.81 10.38
CA MET A 228 -13.87 -14.92 10.23
C MET A 228 -15.21 -14.76 10.98
N ASN A 229 -15.55 -13.55 11.44
CA ASN A 229 -16.83 -13.28 12.09
C ASN A 229 -17.90 -12.87 11.06
N PRO A 230 -18.95 -13.68 10.86
CA PRO A 230 -19.99 -13.39 9.86
C PRO A 230 -20.75 -12.07 10.10
N VAL A 231 -20.90 -11.63 11.35
CA VAL A 231 -21.55 -10.35 11.69
C VAL A 231 -20.67 -9.18 11.22
N MET A 232 -19.36 -9.30 11.40
CA MET A 232 -18.40 -8.26 11.03
C MET A 232 -17.99 -8.33 9.55
N PHE A 233 -18.22 -9.45 8.86
CA PHE A 233 -17.94 -9.61 7.43
C PHE A 233 -18.54 -8.49 6.57
N ILE A 234 -19.83 -8.22 6.78
CA ILE A 234 -20.59 -7.24 6.00
C ILE A 234 -19.98 -5.83 6.12
N PRO A 235 -19.89 -5.21 7.32
CA PRO A 235 -19.35 -3.86 7.43
C PRO A 235 -17.86 -3.82 7.06
N PHE A 236 -17.08 -4.82 7.44
CA PHE A 236 -15.63 -4.81 7.20
C PHE A 236 -15.26 -4.81 5.71
N ILE A 237 -16.04 -5.53 4.88
CA ILE A 237 -15.81 -5.59 3.43
C ILE A 237 -16.47 -4.41 2.72
N LEU A 238 -17.70 -4.02 3.09
CA LEU A 238 -18.47 -3.02 2.35
C LEU A 238 -18.07 -1.57 2.64
N ILE A 239 -17.52 -1.27 3.82
CA ILE A 239 -17.17 0.12 4.17
C ILE A 239 -16.16 0.71 3.20
N GLN A 240 -15.07 -0.01 2.88
CA GLN A 240 -14.03 0.57 2.02
C GLN A 240 -14.54 0.88 0.61
N PRO A 241 -15.31 0.00 -0.07
CA PRO A 241 -15.98 0.35 -1.32
C PRO A 241 -16.89 1.57 -1.23
N ILE A 242 -17.65 1.73 -0.14
CA ILE A 242 -18.52 2.90 0.07
C ILE A 242 -17.69 4.18 0.21
N LEU A 243 -16.64 4.14 1.05
CA LEU A 243 -15.73 5.29 1.20
C LEU A 243 -15.03 5.62 -0.11
N ALA A 244 -14.62 4.61 -0.88
CA ALA A 244 -14.03 4.79 -2.20
C ALA A 244 -15.00 5.46 -3.17
N ALA A 245 -16.28 5.04 -3.20
CA ALA A 245 -17.29 5.69 -4.04
C ALA A 245 -17.49 7.17 -3.68
N ILE A 246 -17.51 7.51 -2.38
CA ILE A 246 -17.61 8.88 -1.91
C ILE A 246 -16.38 9.70 -2.36
N THR A 247 -15.18 9.16 -2.16
CA THR A 247 -13.92 9.83 -2.55
C THR A 247 -13.82 10.04 -4.05
N VAL A 248 -14.14 9.02 -4.84
CA VAL A 248 -14.18 9.09 -6.31
C VAL A 248 -15.15 10.18 -6.76
N THR A 249 -16.35 10.23 -6.17
CA THR A 249 -17.35 11.24 -6.50
C THR A 249 -16.87 12.64 -6.14
N ALA A 250 -16.34 12.83 -4.93
CA ALA A 250 -15.82 14.12 -4.48
C ALA A 250 -14.65 14.61 -5.34
N TYR A 251 -13.78 13.71 -5.79
CA TYR A 251 -12.68 14.03 -6.68
C TYR A 251 -13.17 14.51 -8.06
N TYR A 252 -14.07 13.75 -8.71
CA TYR A 252 -14.57 14.13 -10.03
C TYR A 252 -15.50 15.34 -10.02
N LEU A 253 -16.14 15.65 -8.89
CA LEU A 253 -16.86 16.91 -8.69
C LEU A 253 -15.93 18.11 -8.40
N GLY A 254 -14.62 17.89 -8.28
CA GLY A 254 -13.65 18.95 -7.97
C GLY A 254 -13.70 19.45 -6.52
N ILE A 255 -14.32 18.69 -5.61
CA ILE A 255 -14.41 19.04 -4.18
C ILE A 255 -13.05 18.86 -3.50
N ILE A 256 -12.30 17.83 -3.91
CA ILE A 256 -10.95 17.56 -3.40
C ILE A 256 -9.92 17.57 -4.55
N PRO A 257 -8.70 18.08 -4.33
CA PRO A 257 -7.64 17.99 -5.32
C PRO A 257 -7.03 16.58 -5.38
N PRO A 258 -6.25 16.27 -6.44
CA PRO A 258 -5.43 15.06 -6.48
C PRO A 258 -4.38 15.04 -5.37
N VAL A 259 -3.86 13.85 -5.09
CA VAL A 259 -2.68 13.72 -4.24
C VAL A 259 -1.44 14.18 -5.03
N THR A 260 -0.66 15.06 -4.43
CA THR A 260 0.57 15.65 -5.01
C THR A 260 1.79 15.47 -4.10
N ASN A 261 1.59 14.91 -2.91
CA ASN A 261 2.64 14.59 -1.94
C ASN A 261 2.47 13.15 -1.44
N ILE A 262 3.54 12.60 -0.83
CA ILE A 262 3.55 11.27 -0.22
C ILE A 262 3.91 11.39 1.26
N ALA A 263 2.89 11.58 2.10
CA ALA A 263 3.00 11.48 3.54
C ALA A 263 3.02 10.00 3.98
N PRO A 264 3.61 9.68 5.14
CA PRO A 264 3.55 8.33 5.68
C PRO A 264 2.10 7.85 5.85
N TRP A 265 1.82 6.60 5.48
CA TRP A 265 0.49 6.00 5.62
C TRP A 265 0.02 5.94 7.09
N THR A 266 0.93 6.01 8.04
CA THR A 266 0.61 6.10 9.47
C THR A 266 0.18 7.49 9.91
N MET A 267 0.09 8.48 9.00
CA MET A 267 -0.39 9.81 9.36
C MET A 267 -1.79 9.74 9.97
N PRO A 268 -2.06 10.49 11.05
CA PRO A 268 -3.38 10.50 11.67
C PRO A 268 -4.50 10.79 10.68
N THR A 269 -5.64 10.13 10.88
CA THR A 269 -6.81 10.26 10.00
C THR A 269 -7.17 11.73 9.78
N GLY A 270 -7.32 12.14 8.52
CA GLY A 270 -7.55 13.53 8.11
C GLY A 270 -6.28 14.32 7.81
N LEU A 271 -5.22 14.18 8.61
CA LEU A 271 -3.94 14.87 8.34
C LEU A 271 -3.24 14.31 7.10
N GLY A 272 -3.32 13.00 6.89
CA GLY A 272 -2.84 12.38 5.65
C GLY A 272 -3.50 13.01 4.42
N ALA A 273 -4.83 13.18 4.44
CA ALA A 273 -5.57 13.84 3.36
C ALA A 273 -5.13 15.28 3.13
N PHE A 274 -4.95 16.06 4.21
CA PHE A 274 -4.46 17.43 4.13
C PHE A 274 -3.09 17.52 3.47
N PHE A 275 -2.09 16.79 3.99
CA PHE A 275 -0.72 16.90 3.49
C PHE A 275 -0.53 16.29 2.10
N ASN A 276 -1.19 15.15 1.82
CA ASN A 276 -1.11 14.49 0.50
C ASN A 276 -1.72 15.35 -0.61
N THR A 277 -2.68 16.24 -0.30
CA THR A 277 -3.33 17.13 -1.27
C THR A 277 -2.83 18.58 -1.16
N ASN A 278 -1.60 18.75 -0.68
CA ASN A 278 -0.90 20.03 -0.57
C ASN A 278 -1.63 21.09 0.28
N GLY A 279 -2.21 20.68 1.40
CA GLY A 279 -2.85 21.56 2.38
C GLY A 279 -4.33 21.83 2.12
N SER A 280 -5.03 20.97 1.37
CA SER A 280 -6.46 21.16 1.13
C SER A 280 -7.29 20.88 2.39
N ILE A 281 -7.99 21.91 2.88
CA ILE A 281 -8.95 21.78 3.98
C ILE A 281 -10.15 20.92 3.56
N ALA A 282 -10.59 21.03 2.30
CA ALA A 282 -11.68 20.21 1.79
C ALA A 282 -11.34 18.71 1.82
N ALA A 283 -10.09 18.35 1.51
CA ALA A 283 -9.59 16.99 1.64
C ALA A 283 -9.61 16.49 3.09
N LEU A 284 -9.15 17.32 4.04
CA LEU A 284 -9.21 16.99 5.47
C LEU A 284 -10.66 16.75 5.92
N LEU A 285 -11.58 17.64 5.55
CA LEU A 285 -13.00 17.53 5.92
C LEU A 285 -13.65 16.29 5.29
N LEU A 286 -13.32 15.95 4.05
CA LEU A 286 -13.85 14.75 3.41
C LEU A 286 -13.34 13.47 4.09
N ALA A 287 -12.07 13.42 4.50
CA ALA A 287 -11.55 12.28 5.25
C ALA A 287 -12.25 12.11 6.61
N LEU A 288 -12.52 13.22 7.32
CA LEU A 288 -13.31 13.17 8.56
C LEU A 288 -14.77 12.79 8.31
N PHE A 289 -15.36 13.22 7.19
CA PHE A 289 -16.68 12.79 6.76
C PHE A 289 -16.71 11.29 6.47
N ASN A 290 -15.73 10.75 5.75
CA ASN A 290 -15.59 9.32 5.50
C ASN A 290 -15.44 8.53 6.82
N LEU A 291 -14.70 9.06 7.79
CA LEU A 291 -14.60 8.44 9.12
C LEU A 291 -15.96 8.40 9.83
N ALA A 292 -16.73 9.48 9.74
CA ALA A 292 -18.09 9.51 10.30
C ALA A 292 -19.00 8.48 9.60
N VAL A 293 -18.94 8.38 8.27
CA VAL A 293 -19.69 7.37 7.50
C VAL A 293 -19.31 5.96 7.93
N ALA A 294 -18.00 5.65 8.03
CA ALA A 294 -17.53 4.35 8.51
C ALA A 294 -18.06 4.05 9.92
N THR A 295 -18.00 5.02 10.82
CA THR A 295 -18.53 4.91 12.19
C THR A 295 -20.02 4.58 12.18
N LEU A 296 -20.81 5.31 11.38
CA LEU A 296 -22.26 5.11 11.27
C LEU A 296 -22.61 3.73 10.70
N ILE A 297 -21.85 3.25 9.72
CA ILE A 297 -22.05 1.90 9.16
C ILE A 297 -21.73 0.83 10.21
N TYR A 298 -20.67 0.99 11.01
CA TYR A 298 -20.32 0.02 12.05
C TYR A 298 -21.30 -0.02 13.23
N LEU A 299 -21.97 1.09 13.58
CA LEU A 299 -22.88 1.17 14.73
C LEU A 299 -23.89 0.01 14.84
N PRO A 300 -24.72 -0.31 13.81
CA PRO A 300 -25.66 -1.41 13.92
C PRO A 300 -24.97 -2.76 14.14
N PHE A 301 -23.83 -3.00 13.52
CA PHE A 301 -23.11 -4.27 13.65
C PHE A 301 -22.43 -4.43 15.00
N VAL A 302 -21.96 -3.34 15.62
CA VAL A 302 -21.47 -3.37 17.01
C VAL A 302 -22.61 -3.78 17.96
N ILE A 303 -23.81 -3.23 17.78
CA ILE A 303 -24.98 -3.57 18.61
C ILE A 303 -25.36 -5.05 18.40
N ILE A 304 -25.40 -5.51 17.15
CA ILE A 304 -25.72 -6.90 16.82
C ILE A 304 -24.65 -7.85 17.38
N SER A 305 -23.36 -7.53 17.20
CA SER A 305 -22.25 -8.31 17.73
C SER A 305 -22.28 -8.40 19.25
N ASN A 306 -22.59 -7.31 19.95
CA ASN A 306 -22.75 -7.32 21.40
C ASN A 306 -23.90 -8.23 21.86
N LYS A 307 -25.02 -8.24 21.14
CA LYS A 307 -26.14 -9.14 21.42
C LYS A 307 -25.77 -10.61 21.17
N ALA A 308 -25.20 -10.90 20.00
CA ALA A 308 -24.78 -12.25 19.63
C ALA A 308 -23.80 -12.83 20.65
N GLN A 309 -22.77 -12.06 21.04
CA GLN A 309 -21.81 -12.50 22.04
C GLN A 309 -22.46 -12.73 23.40
N THR A 310 -23.41 -11.88 23.80
CA THR A 310 -24.11 -12.05 25.09
C THR A 310 -24.96 -13.31 25.12
N GLU A 311 -25.53 -13.74 23.99
CA GLU A 311 -26.26 -15.03 23.95
C GLU A 311 -25.29 -16.22 23.93
N ILE A 312 -24.17 -16.14 23.20
CA ILE A 312 -23.10 -17.17 23.23
C ILE A 312 -22.59 -17.36 24.66
N ASP A 313 -22.25 -16.26 25.36
CA ASP A 313 -21.72 -16.31 26.73
C ASP A 313 -22.74 -16.97 27.71
N LYS A 314 -24.05 -16.83 27.46
CA LYS A 314 -25.10 -17.49 28.26
C LYS A 314 -25.19 -18.99 27.95
N GLU A 315 -25.20 -19.37 26.67
CA GLU A 315 -25.25 -20.77 26.26
C GLU A 315 -24.04 -21.54 26.77
N GLU A 316 -22.83 -20.98 26.65
CA GLU A 316 -21.59 -21.57 27.21
C GLU A 316 -21.69 -21.72 28.73
N SER A 317 -22.19 -20.70 29.44
CA SER A 317 -22.40 -20.79 30.89
C SER A 317 -23.40 -21.88 31.27
N GLU A 318 -24.48 -22.07 30.51
CA GLU A 318 -25.47 -23.12 30.77
C GLU A 318 -24.89 -24.53 30.52
N GLU A 319 -24.10 -24.68 29.44
CA GLU A 319 -23.42 -25.94 29.11
C GLU A 319 -22.35 -26.29 30.14
N ASP A 320 -21.56 -25.32 30.59
CA ASP A 320 -20.56 -25.49 31.65
C ASP A 320 -21.20 -25.92 32.98
N ILE A 321 -22.33 -25.29 33.36
CA ILE A 321 -23.11 -25.70 34.54
C ILE A 321 -23.63 -27.13 34.36
N ALA A 322 -24.20 -27.45 33.20
CA ALA A 322 -24.72 -28.79 32.91
C ALA A 322 -23.63 -29.86 32.95
N ASN A 323 -22.41 -29.55 32.49
CA ASN A 323 -21.26 -30.46 32.55
C ASN A 323 -20.70 -30.60 33.97
N ALA A 324 -20.70 -29.53 34.77
CA ALA A 324 -20.31 -29.60 36.19
C ALA A 324 -21.27 -30.45 37.03
N LEU A 325 -22.56 -30.49 36.69
CA LEU A 325 -23.60 -31.29 37.37
C LEU A 325 -23.63 -32.77 36.97
N LYS A 326 -22.83 -33.21 35.98
CA LYS A 326 -22.73 -34.62 35.55
C LYS A 326 -21.71 -35.44 36.36
N PHE A 327 -21.03 -34.85 37.33
CA PHE A 327 -20.15 -35.50 38.31
C PHE A 327 -20.86 -35.72 39.65
#